data_AF-A0A7C9MU49-F1
#
_entry.id   AF-A0A7C9MU49-F1
#
_cell.length_a   1.000
_cell.length_b   1.000
_cell.length_c   1.000
_cell.angle_alpha   90.00
_cell.angle_beta   90.00
_cell.angle_gamma   90.00
#
_symmetry.space_group_name_H-M   'P 1'
#
loop_
_entity.id
_entity.type
_entity.pdbx_description
1 polymer ?
#
loop_
_entity_poly.entity_id
_entity_poly.type
_entity_poly.pdbx_seq_one_letter_code
_entity_poly.pdbx_strand_id
1 'polypeptide(L)'
;MTCRCWLGRPAAGWACAACSAKRFDLLVLRTQLSVLQAGTGFPGLKDKIQAIAGALEEQIAIPLIKAEMAFIQAVAGDEWWEDVTVPMLESARRRLRALVKLIPKGQKKIVYTDFEDDLGELTTIELPQVTAGLNMAKFKEKARVFLREHDSHLSLQRLRRNQALTPTDLQELEKMLLQAGGSKALIDEAREQSHGLGLFIRSLVGLDREAAMQAFGEFLQGGKASPDQIEFIDLIVQELTRNGVMEAGRLFESPFTDVNAQGPLGVFPPAKVTQIVQVLDDIKERAVA
;
A
#
# COMPACT_ATOMS: atom_id res chain seq x y z
N MET A 1 -5.90 4.80 47.48
CA MET A 1 -5.52 3.52 48.10
C MET A 1 -5.61 2.45 47.01
N THR A 2 -4.67 2.33 46.05
CA THR A 2 -3.18 2.24 46.09
C THR A 2 -2.63 0.94 46.69
N CYS A 3 -2.22 0.02 45.80
CA CYS A 3 -0.97 -0.78 45.77
C CYS A 3 -1.00 -1.56 44.42
N ARG A 4 -0.03 -1.56 43.47
CA ARG A 4 1.45 -1.70 43.50
C ARG A 4 1.90 -2.97 44.27
N CYS A 5 2.77 -3.87 43.82
CA CYS A 5 3.62 -4.07 42.62
C CYS A 5 3.99 -5.61 42.56
N TRP A 6 4.68 -6.26 41.60
CA TRP A 6 5.43 -5.89 40.38
C TRP A 6 5.64 -7.14 39.46
N LEU A 7 6.59 -7.06 38.50
CA LEU A 7 7.39 -8.18 37.92
C LEU A 7 6.71 -9.26 37.04
N GLY A 8 6.57 -8.93 35.76
CA GLY A 8 7.34 -9.59 34.69
C GLY A 8 7.42 -11.13 34.65
N ARG A 9 6.45 -11.76 33.99
CA ARG A 9 6.60 -13.05 33.28
C ARG A 9 5.62 -13.11 32.11
N PRO A 10 6.06 -13.07 30.83
CA PRO A 10 5.17 -13.45 29.74
C PRO A 10 4.90 -14.95 29.85
N ALA A 11 3.63 -15.35 29.86
CA ALA A 11 3.21 -16.74 29.97
C ALA A 11 3.48 -17.49 28.65
N ALA A 12 4.74 -17.88 28.42
CA ALA A 12 5.20 -18.65 27.28
C ALA A 12 4.71 -20.12 27.35
N GLY A 13 3.40 -20.32 27.16
CA GLY A 13 2.76 -21.65 27.17
C GLY A 13 1.81 -21.93 26.00
N TRP A 14 1.32 -20.90 25.31
CA TRP A 14 0.26 -21.05 24.32
C TRP A 14 0.79 -21.27 22.90
N ALA A 15 1.61 -22.31 22.73
CA ALA A 15 1.88 -22.88 21.41
C ALA A 15 0.60 -23.55 20.88
N CYS A 16 -0.30 -22.76 20.30
CA CYS A 16 -1.65 -23.16 19.94
C CYS A 16 -1.70 -24.43 19.06
N ALA A 17 -2.61 -25.36 19.36
CA ALA A 17 -2.80 -26.59 18.58
C ALA A 17 -3.18 -26.30 17.11
N ALA A 18 -3.78 -25.14 16.83
CA ALA A 18 -4.06 -24.68 15.47
C ALA A 18 -2.80 -24.45 14.62
N CYS A 19 -1.67 -24.08 15.24
CA CYS A 19 -0.41 -23.83 14.52
C CYS A 19 0.21 -25.11 13.95
N SER A 20 0.12 -26.24 14.69
CA SER A 20 0.64 -27.54 14.21
C SER A 20 -0.10 -28.02 12.96
N ALA A 21 -1.44 -27.96 12.98
CA ALA A 21 -2.27 -28.35 11.84
C ALA A 21 -1.99 -27.48 10.59
N LYS A 22 -1.90 -26.16 10.76
CA LYS A 22 -1.56 -25.23 9.65
C LYS A 22 -0.15 -25.48 9.09
N ARG A 23 0.82 -25.84 9.93
CA ARG A 23 2.19 -26.19 9.49
C ARG A 23 2.21 -27.49 8.69
N PHE A 24 1.40 -28.47 9.08
CA PHE A 24 1.22 -29.71 8.31
C PHE A 24 0.52 -29.46 6.97
N ASP A 25 -0.55 -28.66 6.93
CA ASP A 25 -1.18 -28.24 5.65
C ASP A 25 -0.15 -27.66 4.68
N LEU A 26 0.69 -26.73 5.15
CA LEU A 26 1.70 -26.07 4.34
C LEU A 26 2.76 -27.05 3.80
N LEU A 27 3.13 -28.09 4.56
CA LEU A 27 4.04 -29.13 4.10
C LEU A 27 3.40 -29.96 2.96
N VAL A 28 2.15 -30.40 3.13
CA VAL A 28 1.47 -31.20 2.11
C VAL A 28 1.17 -30.39 0.85
N LEU A 29 0.74 -29.13 0.97
CA LEU A 29 0.52 -28.22 -0.17
C LEU A 29 1.82 -27.95 -0.95
N ARG A 30 2.96 -27.80 -0.25
CA ARG A 30 4.28 -27.69 -0.90
C ARG A 30 4.68 -28.98 -1.62
N THR A 31 4.32 -30.13 -1.07
CA THR A 31 4.58 -31.44 -1.70
C THR A 31 3.76 -31.60 -2.98
N GLN A 32 2.47 -31.25 -2.95
CA GLN A 32 1.59 -31.22 -4.12
C GLN A 32 2.13 -30.28 -5.22
N LEU A 33 2.61 -29.08 -4.86
CA LEU A 33 3.28 -28.18 -5.80
C LEU A 33 4.55 -28.81 -6.39
N SER A 34 5.37 -29.46 -5.57
CA SER A 34 6.60 -30.12 -6.04
C SER A 34 6.31 -31.25 -7.04
N VAL A 35 5.22 -31.99 -6.86
CA VAL A 35 4.75 -33.02 -7.82
C VAL A 35 4.27 -32.39 -9.12
N LEU A 36 3.47 -31.31 -9.05
CA LEU A 36 2.95 -30.62 -10.25
C LEU A 36 4.02 -29.87 -11.05
N GLN A 37 5.06 -29.37 -10.39
CA GLN A 37 6.12 -28.54 -10.99
C GLN A 37 7.42 -29.33 -11.27
N ALA A 38 7.43 -30.65 -11.07
CA ALA A 38 8.63 -31.50 -11.13
C ALA A 38 9.81 -30.94 -10.30
N GLY A 39 9.51 -30.38 -9.14
CA GLY A 39 10.46 -29.66 -8.30
C GLY A 39 11.42 -30.60 -7.55
N THR A 40 12.70 -30.25 -7.51
CA THR A 40 13.78 -31.00 -6.83
C THR A 40 13.64 -31.11 -5.31
N GLY A 41 12.71 -30.37 -4.71
CA GLY A 41 12.46 -30.36 -3.25
C GLY A 41 11.61 -31.52 -2.72
N PHE A 42 11.09 -32.40 -3.59
CA PHE A 42 10.20 -33.50 -3.24
C PHE A 42 10.73 -34.45 -2.14
N PRO A 43 11.94 -35.04 -2.21
CA PRO A 43 12.40 -36.01 -1.20
C PRO A 43 12.45 -35.40 0.21
N GLY A 44 13.07 -34.24 0.36
CA GLY A 44 13.13 -33.53 1.65
C GLY A 44 11.79 -32.98 2.15
N LEU A 45 10.70 -33.11 1.40
CA LEU A 45 9.32 -32.88 1.85
C LEU A 45 8.63 -34.19 2.23
N LYS A 46 8.84 -35.27 1.45
CA LYS A 46 8.44 -36.65 1.76
C LYS A 46 8.97 -37.06 3.15
N ASP A 47 10.28 -36.93 3.39
CA ASP A 47 10.92 -37.32 4.66
C ASP A 47 10.25 -36.65 5.88
N LYS A 48 9.85 -35.38 5.72
CA LYS A 48 9.20 -34.60 6.78
C LYS A 48 7.76 -35.02 7.03
N ILE A 49 7.08 -35.57 6.03
CA ILE A 49 5.73 -36.13 6.18
C ILE A 49 5.82 -37.55 6.77
N GLN A 50 6.76 -38.39 6.32
CA GLN A 50 7.06 -39.69 6.93
C GLN A 50 7.45 -39.57 8.40
N ALA A 51 8.30 -38.61 8.77
CA ALA A 51 8.65 -38.35 10.17
C ALA A 51 7.43 -37.93 11.04
N ILE A 52 6.46 -37.22 10.46
CA ILE A 52 5.20 -36.88 11.14
C ILE A 52 4.29 -38.10 11.24
N ALA A 53 4.29 -39.00 10.26
CA ALA A 53 3.56 -40.26 10.30
C ALA A 53 4.14 -41.22 11.36
N GLY A 54 5.47 -41.39 11.43
CA GLY A 54 6.13 -42.17 12.49
C GLY A 54 5.85 -41.62 13.90
N ALA A 55 5.90 -40.29 14.07
CA ALA A 55 5.54 -39.64 15.34
C ALA A 55 4.04 -39.77 15.69
N LEU A 56 3.17 -40.13 14.74
CA LEU A 56 1.78 -40.54 15.00
C LEU A 56 1.68 -42.03 15.31
N GLU A 57 2.44 -42.88 14.63
CA GLU A 57 2.50 -44.32 14.88
C GLU A 57 2.95 -44.62 16.32
N GLU A 58 3.91 -43.87 16.87
CA GLU A 58 4.32 -43.97 18.29
C GLU A 58 3.15 -43.73 19.29
N GLN A 59 2.04 -43.11 18.87
CA GLN A 59 0.91 -42.73 19.72
C GLN A 59 -0.26 -43.74 19.66
N ILE A 60 0.04 -45.04 19.52
CA ILE A 60 -0.93 -46.17 19.47
C ILE A 60 -1.97 -46.13 20.60
N ALA A 61 -1.61 -45.59 21.76
CA ALA A 61 -2.50 -45.48 22.93
C ALA A 61 -3.75 -44.62 22.69
N ILE A 62 -3.77 -43.75 21.68
CA ILE A 62 -4.90 -42.86 21.38
C ILE A 62 -5.89 -43.56 20.43
N PRO A 63 -7.17 -43.79 20.82
CA PRO A 63 -8.12 -44.55 20.01
C PRO A 63 -8.35 -44.01 18.59
N LEU A 64 -8.33 -42.68 18.42
CA LEU A 64 -8.47 -42.01 17.11
C LEU A 64 -7.30 -42.29 16.16
N ILE A 65 -6.09 -42.50 16.69
CA ILE A 65 -4.90 -42.84 15.90
C ILE A 65 -4.92 -44.33 15.58
N LYS A 66 -5.26 -45.17 16.55
CA LYS A 66 -5.41 -46.63 16.36
C LYS A 66 -6.43 -46.99 15.26
N ALA A 67 -7.52 -46.22 15.13
CA ALA A 67 -8.51 -46.40 14.07
C ALA A 67 -7.98 -46.15 12.65
N GLU A 68 -6.94 -45.32 12.51
CA GLU A 68 -6.34 -44.92 11.23
C GLU A 68 -4.92 -45.51 11.01
N MET A 69 -4.50 -46.47 11.86
CA MET A 69 -3.12 -46.97 11.93
C MET A 69 -2.60 -47.50 10.60
N ALA A 70 -3.40 -48.31 9.88
CA ALA A 70 -3.00 -48.87 8.59
C ALA A 70 -2.73 -47.79 7.53
N PHE A 71 -3.41 -46.64 7.61
CA PHE A 71 -3.15 -45.50 6.71
C PHE A 71 -1.92 -44.70 7.13
N ILE A 72 -1.67 -44.57 8.44
CA ILE A 72 -0.45 -43.93 8.96
C ILE A 72 0.79 -44.74 8.55
N GLN A 73 0.75 -46.05 8.71
CA GLN A 73 1.83 -46.96 8.31
C GLN A 73 2.07 -46.94 6.80
N ALA A 74 1.02 -46.90 5.98
CA ALA A 74 1.16 -46.72 4.54
C ALA A 74 1.88 -45.41 4.19
N VAL A 75 1.47 -44.27 4.78
CA VAL A 75 2.11 -42.96 4.53
C VAL A 75 3.54 -42.88 5.09
N ALA A 76 3.87 -43.65 6.14
CA ALA A 76 5.23 -43.77 6.68
C ALA A 76 6.14 -44.63 5.78
N GLY A 77 5.63 -45.72 5.20
CA GLY A 77 6.37 -46.59 4.29
C GLY A 77 6.68 -45.93 2.94
N ASP A 78 7.77 -46.37 2.30
CA ASP A 78 8.22 -45.77 1.04
C ASP A 78 7.34 -46.14 -0.17
N GLU A 79 6.72 -47.33 -0.15
CA GLU A 79 5.85 -47.86 -1.22
C GLU A 79 4.68 -46.93 -1.57
N TRP A 80 4.10 -46.23 -0.58
CA TRP A 80 2.98 -45.30 -0.81
C TRP A 80 3.39 -44.04 -1.59
N TRP A 81 4.68 -43.74 -1.64
CA TRP A 81 5.23 -42.59 -2.33
C TRP A 81 5.65 -42.90 -3.78
N GLU A 82 5.66 -44.16 -4.18
CA GLU A 82 5.80 -44.56 -5.58
C GLU A 82 4.55 -44.13 -6.35
N ASP A 83 4.73 -43.43 -7.47
CA ASP A 83 3.67 -42.84 -8.30
C ASP A 83 2.63 -41.97 -7.55
N VAL A 84 3.04 -41.28 -6.47
CA VAL A 84 2.12 -40.49 -5.64
C VAL A 84 1.44 -39.35 -6.43
N THR A 85 0.11 -39.30 -6.34
CA THR A 85 -0.70 -38.28 -7.04
C THR A 85 -1.21 -37.17 -6.11
N VAL A 86 -1.53 -36.01 -6.67
CA VAL A 86 -2.10 -34.86 -5.91
C VAL A 86 -3.37 -35.23 -5.13
N PRO A 87 -4.34 -36.02 -5.67
CA PRO A 87 -5.49 -36.51 -4.90
C PRO A 87 -5.11 -37.39 -3.70
N MET A 88 -4.09 -38.24 -3.80
CA MET A 88 -3.60 -39.05 -2.68
C MET A 88 -3.05 -38.17 -1.56
N LEU A 89 -2.23 -37.16 -1.91
CA LEU A 89 -1.72 -36.17 -0.96
C LEU A 89 -2.84 -35.35 -0.30
N GLU A 90 -3.90 -34.98 -1.02
CA GLU A 90 -5.04 -34.25 -0.46
C GLU A 90 -5.86 -35.11 0.52
N SER A 91 -6.02 -36.41 0.23
CA SER A 91 -6.63 -37.38 1.15
C SER A 91 -5.81 -37.51 2.44
N ALA A 92 -4.48 -37.64 2.31
CA ALA A 92 -3.55 -37.67 3.44
C ALA A 92 -3.64 -36.38 4.28
N ARG A 93 -3.68 -35.20 3.64
CA ARG A 93 -3.86 -33.92 4.33
C ARG A 93 -5.12 -33.91 5.20
N ARG A 94 -6.26 -34.33 4.64
CA ARG A 94 -7.56 -34.28 5.34
C ARG A 94 -7.62 -35.20 6.55
N ARG A 95 -7.17 -36.46 6.40
CA ARG A 95 -7.21 -37.47 7.48
C ARG A 95 -6.20 -37.14 8.58
N LEU A 96 -4.95 -36.87 8.23
CA LEU A 96 -3.88 -36.66 9.21
C LEU A 96 -3.96 -35.29 9.92
N ARG A 97 -4.59 -34.26 9.33
CA ARG A 97 -4.76 -32.92 9.95
C ARG A 97 -5.40 -32.95 11.34
N ALA A 98 -6.35 -33.87 11.58
CA ALA A 98 -6.98 -34.02 12.88
C ALA A 98 -6.01 -34.67 13.90
N LEU A 99 -5.29 -35.69 13.46
CA LEU A 99 -4.41 -36.52 14.28
C LEU A 99 -3.10 -35.81 14.65
N VAL A 100 -2.52 -34.98 13.76
CA VAL A 100 -1.30 -34.19 14.01
C VAL A 100 -1.41 -33.24 15.22
N LYS A 101 -2.63 -32.90 15.65
CA LYS A 101 -2.86 -32.12 16.89
C LYS A 101 -2.60 -32.92 18.17
N LEU A 102 -2.64 -34.25 18.09
CA LEU A 102 -2.58 -35.19 19.20
C LEU A 102 -1.15 -35.66 19.49
N ILE A 103 -0.19 -35.38 18.58
CA ILE A 103 1.23 -35.63 18.81
C ILE A 103 1.66 -34.83 20.07
N PRO A 104 2.10 -35.50 21.14
CA PRO A 104 2.55 -34.80 22.34
C PRO A 104 3.74 -33.93 21.98
N LYS A 105 3.72 -32.67 22.42
CA LYS A 105 4.82 -31.73 22.21
C LYS A 105 5.93 -32.10 23.18
N GLY A 106 6.72 -33.11 22.83
CA GLY A 106 7.95 -33.49 23.53
C GLY A 106 8.80 -32.24 23.79
N GLN A 107 9.50 -32.23 24.93
CA GLN A 107 10.15 -31.04 25.49
C GLN A 107 10.87 -30.25 24.40
N LYS A 108 10.25 -29.16 23.94
CA LYS A 108 10.90 -28.24 23.04
C LYS A 108 12.09 -27.69 23.81
N LYS A 109 13.30 -28.00 23.36
CA LYS A 109 14.50 -27.27 23.77
C LYS A 109 14.15 -25.80 23.59
N ILE A 110 14.02 -25.07 24.71
CA ILE A 110 13.60 -23.68 24.68
C ILE A 110 14.79 -22.92 24.12
N VAL A 111 14.78 -22.74 22.81
CA VAL A 111 15.68 -21.79 22.15
C VAL A 111 15.15 -20.43 22.58
N TYR A 112 15.70 -19.94 23.69
CA TYR A 112 15.80 -18.51 23.93
C TYR A 112 16.73 -17.99 22.84
N THR A 113 16.14 -17.57 21.72
CA THR A 113 16.80 -16.60 20.85
C THR A 113 16.67 -15.25 21.55
N ASP A 114 17.51 -15.08 22.57
CA ASP A 114 17.94 -13.76 23.00
C ASP A 114 18.89 -13.29 21.90
N PHE A 115 18.35 -12.53 20.96
CA PHE A 115 19.17 -11.80 20.00
C PHE A 115 19.62 -10.52 20.70
N GLU A 116 20.78 -10.57 21.35
CA GLU A 116 21.58 -9.35 21.42
C GLU A 116 21.97 -9.02 19.98
N ASP A 117 21.59 -7.83 19.50
CA ASP A 117 21.91 -7.36 18.15
C ASP A 117 23.42 -7.06 18.06
N ASP A 118 24.22 -8.12 17.85
CA ASP A 118 25.60 -7.99 17.43
C ASP A 118 25.62 -7.47 16.00
N LEU A 119 25.97 -6.18 15.84
CA LEU A 119 26.18 -5.52 14.56
C LEU A 119 27.46 -6.07 13.89
N GLY A 120 27.36 -7.28 13.34
CA GLY A 120 28.37 -7.85 12.45
C GLY A 120 28.57 -6.99 11.19
N GLU A 121 29.69 -7.21 10.48
CA GLU A 121 30.01 -6.43 9.29
C GLU A 121 28.88 -6.46 8.26
N LEU A 122 28.49 -5.27 7.81
CA LEU A 122 27.42 -5.03 6.85
C LEU A 122 27.71 -5.75 5.53
N THR A 123 27.18 -6.97 5.41
CA THR A 123 27.22 -7.70 4.15
C THR A 123 26.17 -7.11 3.24
N THR A 124 26.60 -6.28 2.30
CA THR A 124 25.73 -5.67 1.28
C THR A 124 25.21 -6.76 0.34
N ILE A 125 24.11 -7.41 0.71
CA ILE A 125 23.39 -8.31 -0.18
C ILE A 125 22.71 -7.42 -1.23
N GLU A 126 23.28 -7.35 -2.42
CA GLU A 126 22.54 -6.89 -3.60
C GLU A 126 21.42 -7.90 -3.86
N LEU A 127 20.26 -7.62 -3.27
CA LEU A 127 19.01 -8.23 -3.69
C LEU A 127 18.91 -7.99 -5.21
N PRO A 128 18.77 -9.05 -6.04
CA PRO A 128 18.47 -8.83 -7.45
C PRO A 128 17.25 -7.95 -7.48
N GLN A 129 17.32 -6.83 -8.21
CA GLN A 129 16.26 -5.82 -8.19
C GLN A 129 14.92 -6.50 -8.49
N VAL A 130 14.17 -6.81 -7.42
CA VAL A 130 12.72 -6.82 -7.47
C VAL A 130 12.44 -5.43 -8.01
N THR A 131 12.08 -5.38 -9.29
CA THR A 131 11.73 -4.14 -9.94
C THR A 131 10.74 -3.48 -9.01
N ALA A 132 11.19 -2.40 -8.37
CA ALA A 132 10.36 -1.66 -7.46
C ALA A 132 9.32 -1.03 -8.36
N GLY A 133 8.22 -1.76 -8.59
CA GLY A 133 7.08 -1.31 -9.38
C GLY A 133 6.76 0.06 -8.81
N LEU A 134 7.04 1.07 -9.63
CA LEU A 134 7.41 2.39 -9.14
C LEU A 134 6.27 2.86 -8.25
N ASN A 135 6.51 2.89 -6.94
CA ASN A 135 5.43 2.99 -5.97
C ASN A 135 5.02 4.47 -5.90
N MET A 136 4.32 4.92 -6.95
CA MET A 136 3.94 6.29 -7.22
C MET A 136 3.21 6.91 -6.03
N ALA A 137 2.40 6.12 -5.30
CA ALA A 137 1.80 6.52 -4.03
C ALA A 137 2.84 6.93 -2.96
N LYS A 138 3.87 6.10 -2.73
CA LYS A 138 4.95 6.40 -1.76
C LYS A 138 5.85 7.55 -2.22
N PHE A 139 6.06 7.69 -3.54
CA PHE A 139 6.77 8.84 -4.10
C PHE A 139 5.97 10.14 -3.88
N LYS A 140 4.68 10.17 -4.24
CA LYS A 140 3.76 11.30 -3.99
C LYS A 140 3.70 11.69 -2.51
N GLU A 141 3.69 10.71 -1.61
CA GLU A 141 3.70 10.94 -0.16
C GLU A 141 5.01 11.59 0.32
N LYS A 142 6.17 11.01 -0.03
CA LYS A 142 7.49 11.59 0.30
C LYS A 142 7.70 12.98 -0.30
N ALA A 143 7.36 13.15 -1.58
CA ALA A 143 7.44 14.43 -2.26
C ALA A 143 6.56 15.47 -1.55
N ARG A 144 5.32 15.14 -1.16
CA ARG A 144 4.46 16.07 -0.42
C ARG A 144 5.05 16.50 0.93
N VAL A 145 5.71 15.61 1.67
CA VAL A 145 6.38 15.96 2.94
C VAL A 145 7.56 16.90 2.67
N PHE A 146 8.46 16.50 1.77
CA PHE A 146 9.65 17.28 1.42
C PHE A 146 9.31 18.68 0.89
N LEU A 147 8.32 18.78 0.00
CA LEU A 147 7.87 20.05 -0.57
C LEU A 147 7.24 20.99 0.48
N ARG A 148 6.66 20.45 1.56
CA ARG A 148 6.16 21.25 2.69
C ARG A 148 7.28 21.75 3.60
N GLU A 149 8.34 20.96 3.79
CA GLU A 149 9.54 21.37 4.53
C GLU A 149 10.31 22.47 3.78
N HIS A 150 10.26 22.47 2.44
CA HIS A 150 10.92 23.43 1.56
C HIS A 150 10.03 24.58 1.03
N ASP A 151 8.89 24.88 1.69
CA ASP A 151 7.93 25.92 1.29
C ASP A 151 8.51 27.36 1.21
N SER A 152 9.70 27.57 1.79
CA SER A 152 10.46 28.82 1.66
C SER A 152 11.13 29.01 0.28
N HIS A 153 11.15 28.00 -0.59
CA HIS A 153 11.84 28.10 -1.88
C HIS A 153 11.08 28.95 -2.89
N LEU A 154 11.78 29.87 -3.58
CA LEU A 154 11.18 30.85 -4.48
C LEU A 154 10.30 30.22 -5.58
N SER A 155 10.78 29.15 -6.22
CA SER A 155 10.06 28.43 -7.27
C SER A 155 8.76 27.76 -6.79
N LEU A 156 8.72 27.29 -5.53
CA LEU A 156 7.49 26.76 -4.93
C LEU A 156 6.51 27.88 -4.55
N GLN A 157 7.02 29.00 -4.05
CA GLN A 157 6.18 30.17 -3.78
C GLN A 157 5.57 30.76 -5.05
N ARG A 158 6.30 30.79 -6.17
CA ARG A 158 5.77 31.17 -7.50
C ARG A 158 4.63 30.26 -7.92
N LEU A 159 4.84 28.94 -7.86
CA LEU A 159 3.84 27.93 -8.19
C LEU A 159 2.56 28.07 -7.33
N ARG A 160 2.72 28.20 -6.00
CA ARG A 160 1.60 28.38 -5.06
C ARG A 160 0.86 29.71 -5.28
N ARG A 161 1.57 30.79 -5.62
CA ARG A 161 0.98 32.13 -5.85
C ARG A 161 0.45 32.34 -7.27
N ASN A 162 0.25 31.29 -8.06
CA ASN A 162 -0.25 31.36 -9.43
C ASN A 162 0.58 32.29 -10.36
N GLN A 163 1.89 32.34 -10.14
CA GLN A 163 2.83 33.09 -10.99
C GLN A 163 3.41 32.17 -12.06
N ALA A 164 3.61 32.69 -13.27
CA ALA A 164 4.22 31.94 -14.37
C ALA A 164 5.61 31.43 -13.99
N LEU A 165 5.90 30.17 -14.33
CA LEU A 165 7.15 29.51 -14.02
C LEU A 165 8.21 29.87 -15.06
N THR A 166 9.44 30.18 -14.61
CA THR A 166 10.56 30.28 -15.55
C THR A 166 11.13 28.89 -15.85
N PRO A 167 11.84 28.68 -16.98
CA PRO A 167 12.53 27.42 -17.27
C PRO A 167 13.52 27.02 -16.16
N THR A 168 14.12 28.01 -15.49
CA THR A 168 15.00 27.80 -14.33
C THR A 168 14.23 27.31 -13.10
N ASP A 169 13.02 27.82 -12.85
CA ASP A 169 12.17 27.33 -11.76
C ASP A 169 11.81 25.85 -11.95
N LEU A 170 11.49 25.42 -13.18
CA LEU A 170 11.22 24.02 -13.50
C LEU A 170 12.43 23.11 -13.22
N GLN A 171 13.66 23.57 -13.52
CA GLN A 171 14.88 22.82 -13.22
C GLN A 171 15.16 22.69 -11.73
N GLU A 172 14.92 23.74 -10.93
CA GLU A 172 15.06 23.64 -9.47
C GLU A 172 13.99 22.74 -8.85
N LEU A 173 12.76 22.81 -9.34
CA LEU A 173 11.66 21.92 -8.92
C LEU A 173 11.95 20.44 -9.25
N GLU A 174 12.56 20.14 -10.40
CA GLU A 174 13.03 18.79 -10.74
C GLU A 174 14.12 18.31 -9.77
N LYS A 175 15.12 19.16 -9.45
CA LYS A 175 16.16 18.85 -8.46
C LYS A 175 15.59 18.55 -7.07
N MET A 176 14.57 19.30 -6.64
CA MET A 176 13.89 19.02 -5.37
C MET A 176 13.18 17.66 -5.36
N LEU A 177 12.52 17.28 -6.45
CA LEU A 177 11.89 15.95 -6.56
C LEU A 177 12.91 14.81 -6.54
N LEU A 178 14.10 15.01 -7.12
CA LEU A 178 15.23 14.08 -7.02
C LEU A 178 15.74 13.98 -5.57
N GLN A 179 15.90 15.11 -4.88
CA GLN A 179 16.30 15.15 -3.46
C GLN A 179 15.27 14.50 -2.52
N ALA A 180 13.98 14.61 -2.82
CA ALA A 180 12.89 13.92 -2.11
C ALA A 180 12.90 12.39 -2.28
N GLY A 181 13.83 11.84 -3.07
CA GLY A 181 13.95 10.41 -3.36
C GLY A 181 13.15 9.95 -4.59
N GLY A 182 12.80 10.86 -5.49
CA GLY A 182 12.32 10.50 -6.83
C GLY A 182 13.46 9.97 -7.71
N SER A 183 13.19 8.91 -8.47
CA SER A 183 14.04 8.53 -9.60
C SER A 183 13.64 9.34 -10.84
N LYS A 184 14.55 9.50 -11.81
CA LYS A 184 14.23 10.19 -13.08
C LYS A 184 12.99 9.57 -13.76
N ALA A 185 12.95 8.24 -13.86
CA ALA A 185 11.80 7.50 -14.40
C ALA A 185 10.47 7.80 -13.67
N LEU A 186 10.48 7.96 -12.34
CA LEU A 186 9.28 8.36 -11.58
C LEU A 186 8.83 9.79 -11.91
N ILE A 187 9.79 10.70 -12.12
CA ILE A 187 9.52 12.11 -12.45
C ILE A 187 9.03 12.23 -13.89
N ASP A 188 9.60 11.48 -14.82
CA ASP A 188 9.15 11.39 -16.21
C ASP A 188 7.73 10.79 -16.29
N GLU A 189 7.45 9.68 -15.60
CA GLU A 189 6.11 9.09 -15.51
C GLU A 189 5.09 10.08 -14.89
N ALA A 190 5.48 10.79 -13.83
CA ALA A 190 4.64 11.80 -13.19
C ALA A 190 4.38 13.01 -14.10
N ARG A 191 5.36 13.41 -14.91
CA ARG A 191 5.27 14.49 -15.90
C ARG A 191 4.31 14.13 -17.02
N GLU A 192 4.38 12.90 -17.53
CA GLU A 192 3.45 12.38 -18.55
C GLU A 192 2.01 12.30 -18.00
N GLN A 193 1.81 11.67 -16.83
CA GLN A 193 0.50 11.56 -16.20
C GLN A 193 -0.16 12.91 -15.91
N SER A 194 0.63 13.91 -15.51
CA SER A 194 0.13 15.22 -15.07
C SER A 194 0.19 16.30 -16.15
N HIS A 195 0.58 15.94 -17.39
CA HIS A 195 0.75 16.87 -18.52
C HIS A 195 1.74 18.03 -18.23
N GLY A 196 2.69 17.83 -17.30
CA GLY A 196 3.62 18.87 -16.87
C GLY A 196 4.12 18.67 -15.43
N LEU A 197 5.39 19.03 -15.20
CA LEU A 197 6.02 18.89 -13.87
C LEU A 197 5.47 19.92 -12.86
N GLY A 198 5.17 21.16 -13.30
CA GLY A 198 4.54 22.16 -12.44
C GLY A 198 3.10 21.78 -12.04
N LEU A 199 2.31 21.23 -12.97
CA LEU A 199 0.98 20.66 -12.66
C LEU A 199 1.07 19.51 -11.66
N PHE A 200 2.02 18.57 -11.84
CA PHE A 200 2.27 17.49 -10.88
C PHE A 200 2.55 18.02 -9.47
N ILE A 201 3.52 18.93 -9.32
CA ILE A 201 3.88 19.50 -8.02
C ILE A 201 2.72 20.28 -7.41
N ARG A 202 1.96 21.02 -8.22
CA ARG A 202 0.79 21.76 -7.75
C ARG A 202 -0.31 20.82 -7.24
N SER A 203 -0.48 19.63 -7.82
CA SER A 203 -1.38 18.58 -7.29
C SER A 203 -0.94 17.98 -5.94
N LEU A 204 0.33 18.16 -5.55
CA LEU A 204 0.85 17.67 -4.26
C LEU A 204 0.77 18.72 -3.15
N VAL A 205 0.99 19.99 -3.50
CA VAL A 205 1.14 21.13 -2.57
C VAL A 205 -0.15 21.94 -2.42
N GLY A 206 -0.97 22.05 -3.48
CA GLY A 206 -2.13 22.93 -3.54
C GLY A 206 -1.81 24.34 -4.05
N LEU A 207 -2.85 25.14 -4.30
CA LEU A 207 -2.74 26.57 -4.62
C LEU A 207 -2.86 27.40 -3.34
N ASP A 208 -2.28 28.60 -3.31
CA ASP A 208 -2.49 29.52 -2.20
C ASP A 208 -3.88 30.17 -2.24
N ARG A 209 -4.57 30.25 -1.08
CA ARG A 209 -5.95 30.77 -1.03
C ARG A 209 -6.03 32.23 -1.46
N GLU A 210 -5.04 33.07 -1.10
CA GLU A 210 -5.06 34.48 -1.49
C GLU A 210 -4.88 34.64 -3.00
N ALA A 211 -3.99 33.85 -3.61
CA ALA A 211 -3.78 33.85 -5.05
C ALA A 211 -5.01 33.32 -5.83
N ALA A 212 -5.69 32.30 -5.30
CA ALA A 212 -6.95 31.82 -5.84
C ALA A 212 -8.06 32.91 -5.76
N MET A 213 -8.22 33.55 -4.60
CA MET A 213 -9.20 34.64 -4.42
C MET A 213 -8.89 35.86 -5.29
N GLN A 214 -7.61 36.17 -5.53
CA GLN A 214 -7.22 37.24 -6.44
C GLN A 214 -7.60 36.92 -7.90
N ALA A 215 -7.39 35.68 -8.36
CA ALA A 215 -7.77 35.25 -9.71
C ALA A 215 -9.29 35.35 -9.95
N PHE A 216 -10.11 35.06 -8.93
CA PHE A 216 -11.57 35.22 -9.01
C PHE A 216 -12.09 36.58 -8.49
N GLY A 217 -11.19 37.51 -8.15
CA GLY A 217 -11.54 38.79 -7.54
C GLY A 217 -12.45 39.65 -8.41
N GLU A 218 -12.26 39.62 -9.74
CA GLU A 218 -13.08 40.37 -10.70
C GLU A 218 -14.55 39.92 -10.73
N PHE A 219 -14.85 38.66 -10.37
CA PHE A 219 -16.22 38.16 -10.32
C PHE A 219 -16.98 38.62 -9.07
N LEU A 220 -16.25 38.89 -7.98
CA LEU A 220 -16.76 39.36 -6.69
C LEU A 220 -16.78 40.89 -6.59
N GLN A 221 -15.91 41.59 -7.32
CA GLN A 221 -15.89 43.05 -7.40
C GLN A 221 -17.14 43.61 -8.12
N GLY A 222 -17.58 44.80 -7.71
CA GLY A 222 -18.76 45.48 -8.28
C GLY A 222 -20.05 45.42 -7.45
N GLY A 223 -20.03 44.82 -6.25
CA GLY A 223 -21.08 44.99 -5.24
C GLY A 223 -22.46 44.39 -5.57
N LYS A 224 -22.51 43.40 -6.49
CA LYS A 224 -23.75 42.74 -6.93
C LYS A 224 -23.65 41.20 -6.96
N ALA A 225 -22.72 40.61 -6.21
CA ALA A 225 -22.62 39.16 -6.11
C ALA A 225 -23.77 38.61 -5.23
N SER A 226 -24.49 37.61 -5.75
CA SER A 226 -25.49 36.85 -4.97
C SER A 226 -24.80 35.99 -3.90
N PRO A 227 -25.44 35.66 -2.75
CA PRO A 227 -24.91 34.68 -1.80
C PRO A 227 -24.45 33.38 -2.49
N ASP A 228 -25.29 32.81 -3.35
CA ASP A 228 -25.00 31.60 -4.13
C ASP A 228 -23.75 31.75 -5.02
N GLN A 229 -23.50 32.95 -5.55
CA GLN A 229 -22.32 33.25 -6.38
C GLN A 229 -21.05 33.34 -5.53
N ILE A 230 -21.14 33.86 -4.31
CA ILE A 230 -20.03 33.92 -3.36
C ILE A 230 -19.67 32.50 -2.92
N GLU A 231 -20.67 31.70 -2.52
CA GLU A 231 -20.49 30.30 -2.13
C GLU A 231 -19.88 29.46 -3.26
N PHE A 232 -20.37 29.63 -4.50
CA PHE A 232 -19.82 28.92 -5.66
C PHE A 232 -18.33 29.26 -5.90
N ILE A 233 -17.94 30.54 -5.80
CA ILE A 233 -16.53 30.95 -5.93
C ILE A 233 -15.68 30.44 -4.75
N ASP A 234 -16.19 30.49 -3.52
CA ASP A 234 -15.48 29.94 -2.35
C ASP A 234 -15.27 28.42 -2.48
N LEU A 235 -16.21 27.67 -3.06
CA LEU A 235 -16.04 26.24 -3.38
C LEU A 235 -14.95 26.02 -4.44
N ILE A 236 -14.89 26.83 -5.51
CA ILE A 236 -13.80 26.77 -6.50
C ILE A 236 -12.45 27.03 -5.82
N VAL A 237 -12.38 28.09 -4.99
CA VAL A 237 -11.18 28.46 -4.24
C VAL A 237 -10.74 27.36 -3.29
N GLN A 238 -11.66 26.71 -2.57
CA GLN A 238 -11.36 25.58 -1.67
C GLN A 238 -10.78 24.38 -2.41
N GLU A 239 -11.38 24.00 -3.55
CA GLU A 239 -10.89 22.90 -4.38
C GLU A 239 -9.51 23.20 -4.98
N LEU A 240 -9.30 24.40 -5.53
CA LEU A 240 -7.98 24.83 -6.00
C LEU A 240 -6.95 24.87 -4.87
N THR A 241 -7.34 25.27 -3.65
CA THR A 241 -6.44 25.27 -2.49
C THR A 241 -6.03 23.84 -2.10
N ARG A 242 -6.92 22.86 -2.24
CA ARG A 242 -6.66 21.45 -1.88
C ARG A 242 -5.93 20.67 -2.96
N ASN A 243 -6.42 20.75 -4.19
CA ASN A 243 -5.99 19.92 -5.31
C ASN A 243 -5.04 20.66 -6.27
N GLY A 244 -4.87 21.98 -6.12
CA GLY A 244 -3.94 22.81 -6.90
C GLY A 244 -4.37 23.07 -8.35
N VAL A 245 -5.18 22.19 -8.92
CA VAL A 245 -5.73 22.24 -10.27
C VAL A 245 -7.18 21.77 -10.24
N MET A 246 -7.99 22.29 -11.16
CA MET A 246 -9.39 21.89 -11.35
C MET A 246 -9.67 21.82 -12.85
N GLU A 247 -10.27 20.72 -13.30
CA GLU A 247 -10.81 20.61 -14.65
C GLU A 247 -12.21 21.23 -14.72
N ALA A 248 -12.53 21.94 -15.80
CA ALA A 248 -13.79 22.66 -15.97
C ALA A 248 -15.05 21.78 -15.79
N GLY A 249 -14.95 20.48 -16.12
CA GLY A 249 -16.02 19.51 -15.91
C GLY A 249 -16.45 19.34 -14.43
N ARG A 250 -15.55 19.60 -13.47
CA ARG A 250 -15.82 19.47 -12.03
C ARG A 250 -16.93 20.41 -11.55
N LEU A 251 -17.13 21.53 -12.23
CA LEU A 251 -18.19 22.50 -11.92
C LEU A 251 -19.60 21.91 -12.07
N PHE A 252 -19.76 20.80 -12.78
CA PHE A 252 -21.04 20.11 -12.99
C PHE A 252 -21.24 18.90 -12.06
N GLU A 253 -20.40 18.74 -11.02
CA GLU A 253 -20.49 17.68 -10.01
C GLU A 253 -20.69 18.27 -8.60
N SER A 254 -21.15 17.45 -7.65
CA SER A 254 -21.17 17.84 -6.22
C SER A 254 -19.74 18.19 -5.75
N PRO A 255 -19.52 19.26 -4.97
CA PRO A 255 -20.53 20.07 -4.26
C PRO A 255 -21.20 21.19 -5.08
N PHE A 256 -20.77 21.47 -6.32
CA PHE A 256 -21.26 22.61 -7.10
C PHE A 256 -22.74 22.46 -7.52
N THR A 257 -23.19 21.24 -7.74
CA THR A 257 -24.61 20.91 -8.01
C THR A 257 -25.52 21.07 -6.80
N ASP A 258 -24.95 21.13 -5.60
CA ASP A 258 -25.71 21.18 -4.34
C ASP A 258 -26.10 22.63 -4.01
N VAL A 259 -25.31 23.61 -4.47
CA VAL A 259 -25.66 25.05 -4.47
C VAL A 259 -26.80 25.33 -5.45
N ASN A 260 -26.79 24.71 -6.63
CA ASN A 260 -27.85 24.85 -7.63
C ASN A 260 -27.94 23.61 -8.53
N ALA A 261 -29.14 23.07 -8.72
CA ALA A 261 -29.39 21.89 -9.54
C ALA A 261 -29.01 22.05 -11.04
N GLN A 262 -28.83 23.28 -11.53
CA GLN A 262 -28.31 23.58 -12.88
C GLN A 262 -26.80 23.90 -12.89
N GLY A 263 -26.10 23.72 -11.76
CA GLY A 263 -24.68 23.98 -11.60
C GLY A 263 -24.31 25.43 -11.93
N PRO A 264 -23.17 25.70 -12.60
CA PRO A 264 -22.66 27.05 -12.83
C PRO A 264 -23.63 27.90 -13.68
N LEU A 265 -24.39 27.27 -14.58
CA LEU A 265 -25.36 27.94 -15.47
C LEU A 265 -26.61 28.44 -14.72
N GLY A 266 -26.93 27.88 -13.55
CA GLY A 266 -28.00 28.36 -12.68
C GLY A 266 -27.59 29.53 -11.79
N VAL A 267 -26.27 29.69 -11.54
CA VAL A 267 -25.71 30.68 -10.60
C VAL A 267 -25.12 31.90 -11.34
N PHE A 268 -24.57 31.70 -12.53
CA PHE A 268 -23.96 32.76 -13.35
C PHE A 268 -24.55 32.80 -14.77
N PRO A 269 -24.66 34.00 -15.39
CA PRO A 269 -24.96 34.11 -16.81
C PRO A 269 -23.94 33.33 -17.66
N PRO A 270 -24.32 32.75 -18.81
CA PRO A 270 -23.44 31.88 -19.59
C PRO A 270 -22.11 32.55 -19.98
N ALA A 271 -22.13 33.86 -20.27
CA ALA A 271 -20.91 34.62 -20.55
C ALA A 271 -19.93 34.65 -19.36
N LYS A 272 -20.43 34.74 -18.11
CA LYS A 272 -19.59 34.65 -16.90
C LYS A 272 -19.10 33.23 -16.65
N VAL A 273 -19.89 32.20 -16.98
CA VAL A 273 -19.44 30.80 -16.89
C VAL A 273 -18.26 30.55 -17.84
N THR A 274 -18.32 31.04 -19.09
CA THR A 274 -17.19 30.97 -20.02
C THR A 274 -15.94 31.68 -19.46
N GLN A 275 -16.10 32.85 -18.84
CA GLN A 275 -14.99 33.56 -18.18
C GLN A 275 -14.40 32.78 -16.99
N ILE A 276 -15.23 32.11 -16.18
CA ILE A 276 -14.75 31.26 -15.07
C ILE A 276 -13.93 30.08 -15.61
N VAL A 277 -14.38 29.42 -16.68
CA VAL A 277 -13.63 28.34 -17.35
C VAL A 277 -12.31 28.88 -17.89
N GLN A 278 -12.33 30.03 -18.56
CA GLN A 278 -11.12 30.65 -19.10
C GLN A 278 -10.11 31.02 -18.00
N VAL A 279 -10.55 31.47 -16.82
CA VAL A 279 -9.66 31.71 -15.67
C VAL A 279 -9.10 30.41 -15.09
N LEU A 280 -9.86 29.30 -15.12
CA LEU A 280 -9.33 27.98 -14.75
C LEU A 280 -8.27 27.48 -15.74
N ASP A 281 -8.47 27.72 -17.04
CA ASP A 281 -7.50 27.40 -18.08
C ASP A 281 -6.23 28.27 -17.96
N ASP A 282 -6.36 29.59 -17.75
CA ASP A 282 -5.24 30.49 -17.46
C ASP A 282 -4.44 30.04 -16.22
N ILE A 283 -5.13 29.63 -15.15
CA ILE A 283 -4.51 29.06 -13.94
C ILE A 283 -3.76 27.77 -14.30
N LYS A 284 -4.30 26.92 -15.18
CA LYS A 284 -3.67 25.68 -15.64
C LYS A 284 -2.40 25.96 -16.45
N GLU A 285 -2.47 26.83 -17.46
CA GLU A 285 -1.34 27.18 -18.34
C GLU A 285 -0.14 27.74 -17.57
N ARG A 286 -0.36 28.66 -16.60
CA ARG A 286 0.71 29.26 -15.78
C ARG A 286 1.58 28.26 -15.00
N ALA A 287 1.12 27.02 -14.82
CA ALA A 287 1.88 25.95 -14.15
C ALA A 287 2.43 24.88 -15.12
N VAL A 288 2.23 25.03 -16.44
CA VAL A 288 2.85 24.19 -17.45
C VAL A 288 4.21 24.78 -17.84
N ALA A 289 4.22 25.99 -18.39
CA ALA A 289 5.36 26.91 -18.59
C ALA A 289 4.85 28.22 -19.19
#